data_AF-A0A723SIH7-F1
#
_entry.id   AF-A0A723SIH7-F1
#
_cell.length_a   1.000
_cell.length_b   1.000
_cell.length_c   1.000
_cell.angle_alpha   90.00
_cell.angle_beta   90.00
_cell.angle_gamma   90.00
#
_symmetry.space_group_name_H-M   'P 1'
#
loop_
_entity.id
_entity.type
_entity.pdbx_description
1 polymer ?
#
loop_
_entity_poly.entity_id
_entity_poly.type
_entity_poly.pdbx_seq_one_letter_code
_entity_poly.pdbx_strand_id
1 'polypeptide(L)' 'MLTKATQEGKAAAADLCSTRLDKLATHAANEGLSAAEIVELIRKEAAAICSKGGAAWN' A
#
# COMPACT_ATOMS: atom_id res chain seq x y z
N MET A 1 -22.20 11.90 -12.43
CA MET A 1 -21.66 10.53 -12.46
C MET A 1 -20.14 10.50 -12.25
N LEU A 2 -19.35 11.38 -12.89
CA LEU A 2 -17.88 11.39 -12.75
C LEU A 2 -17.37 11.60 -11.30
N THR A 3 -17.99 12.52 -10.55
CA THR A 3 -17.60 12.82 -9.15
C THR A 3 -17.80 11.63 -8.21
N LYS A 4 -18.91 10.91 -8.39
CA LYS A 4 -19.23 9.71 -7.60
C LYS A 4 -18.22 8.60 -7.88
N ALA A 5 -17.95 8.31 -9.16
CA ALA A 5 -16.93 7.34 -9.56
C ALA A 5 -15.52 7.72 -9.06
N THR A 6 -15.21 9.02 -9.01
CA THR A 6 -13.93 9.51 -8.46
C THR A 6 -13.83 9.28 -6.95
N GLN A 7 -14.92 9.50 -6.20
CA GLN A 7 -14.95 9.24 -4.76
C GLN A 7 -14.85 7.74 -4.46
N GLU A 8 -15.60 6.91 -5.18
CA GLU A 8 -15.55 5.46 -5.07
C GLU A 8 -14.16 4.91 -5.39
N GLY A 9 -13.50 5.42 -6.45
CA GLY A 9 -12.13 5.05 -6.80
C GLY A 9 -11.11 5.45 -5.73
N LYS A 10 -11.27 6.62 -5.09
CA LYS A 10 -10.41 7.03 -3.97
C LYS A 10 -10.60 6.16 -2.73
N ALA A 11 -11.85 5.80 -2.42
CA ALA A 11 -12.16 4.91 -1.31
C ALA A 11 -11.54 3.52 -1.52
N ALA A 12 -11.73 2.94 -2.71
CA ALA A 12 -11.13 1.64 -3.07
C ALA A 12 -9.59 1.66 -2.99
N ALA A 13 -8.95 2.74 -3.46
CA ALA A 13 -7.50 2.90 -3.34
C ALA A 13 -7.04 3.01 -1.88
N ALA A 14 -7.80 3.68 -1.01
CA ALA A 14 -7.51 3.76 0.41
C ALA A 14 -7.61 2.39 1.10
N ASP A 15 -8.66 1.62 0.82
CA ASP A 15 -8.86 0.27 1.38
C ASP A 15 -7.73 -0.69 0.94
N LEU A 16 -7.36 -0.64 -0.34
CA LEU A 16 -6.24 -1.41 -0.87
C LEU A 16 -4.91 -1.01 -0.23
N CYS A 17 -4.69 0.29 0.00
CA CYS A 17 -3.48 0.79 0.64
C CYS A 17 -3.39 0.29 2.09
N SER A 18 -4.48 0.40 2.85
CA SER A 18 -4.56 -0.12 4.21
C SER A 18 -4.25 -1.61 4.26
N THR A 19 -4.88 -2.40 3.36
CA THR A 19 -4.67 -3.85 3.28
C THR A 19 -3.19 -4.21 2.99
N ARG A 20 -2.52 -3.44 2.13
CA ARG A 20 -1.10 -3.65 1.82
C ARG A 20 -0.20 -3.33 3.02
N LEU A 21 -0.47 -2.22 3.72
CA LEU A 21 0.26 -1.86 4.93
C LEU A 21 0.09 -2.91 6.04
N ASP A 22 -1.12 -3.46 6.24
CA ASP A 22 -1.36 -4.52 7.22
C ASP A 22 -0.59 -5.80 6.89
N LYS A 23 -0.45 -6.14 5.61
CA LYS A 23 0.37 -7.27 5.17
C LYS A 23 1.85 -7.05 5.48
N LEU A 24 2.37 -5.84 5.25
CA LEU A 24 3.75 -5.51 5.59
C LEU A 24 3.98 -5.53 7.10
N ALA A 25 3.06 -4.99 7.89
CA ALA A 25 3.12 -5.03 9.34
C ALA A 25 3.11 -6.47 9.87
N THR A 26 2.24 -7.32 9.32
CA THR A 26 2.17 -8.75 9.65
C THR A 26 3.48 -9.46 9.28
N HIS A 27 4.01 -9.22 8.09
CA HIS A 27 5.28 -9.80 7.65
C HIS A 27 6.44 -9.36 8.55
N ALA A 28 6.52 -8.07 8.87
CA ALA A 28 7.54 -7.53 9.77
C ALA A 28 7.48 -8.15 11.17
N ALA A 29 6.28 -8.34 11.71
CA ALA A 29 6.08 -8.99 13.01
C ALA A 29 6.48 -10.48 12.98
N ASN A 30 6.11 -11.19 11.92
CA ASN A 30 6.40 -12.63 11.79
C ASN A 30 7.90 -12.92 11.60
N GLU A 31 8.59 -12.12 10.80
CA GLU A 31 10.03 -12.29 10.54
C GLU A 31 10.91 -11.63 11.61
N GLY A 32 10.32 -10.90 12.56
CA GLY A 32 11.07 -10.17 13.59
C GLY A 32 11.97 -9.09 13.02
N LEU A 33 11.52 -8.39 11.97
CA LEU A 33 12.32 -7.39 11.27
C LEU A 33 12.75 -6.26 12.20
N SER A 34 14.00 -5.80 12.03
CA SER A 34 14.52 -4.62 12.69
C SER A 34 13.88 -3.34 12.15
N ALA A 35 14.00 -2.25 12.90
CA ALA A 35 13.51 -0.94 12.47
C ALA A 35 14.08 -0.49 11.11
N ALA A 36 15.35 -0.81 10.82
CA ALA A 36 15.98 -0.48 9.54
C ALA A 36 15.36 -1.27 8.37
N GLU A 37 15.06 -2.54 8.58
CA GLU A 37 14.43 -3.41 7.57
C GLU A 37 12.99 -3.03 7.32
N ILE A 38 12.24 -2.66 8.36
CA ILE A 38 10.86 -2.13 8.22
C ILE A 38 10.86 -0.86 7.39
N VAL A 39 11.78 0.07 7.65
CA VAL A 39 11.91 1.32 6.88
C VAL A 39 12.20 1.01 5.41
N GLU A 40 13.09 0.06 5.13
CA GLU A 40 13.43 -0.31 3.76
C GLU A 40 12.27 -1.02 3.04
N LEU A 41 11.53 -1.87 3.75
CA LEU A 41 10.33 -2.51 3.26
C LEU A 41 9.25 -1.49 2.86
N ILE A 42 9.03 -0.46 3.68
CA ILE A 42 8.10 0.64 3.38
C ILE A 42 8.56 1.43 2.16
N ARG A 43 9.87 1.71 2.00
CA ARG A 43 10.39 2.41 0.81
C ARG A 43 10.18 1.60 -0.47
N LYS A 44 10.41 0.29 -0.43
CA LYS A 44 10.14 -0.61 -1.55
C LYS A 44 8.67 -0.58 -1.94
N GLU A 45 7.78 -0.62 -0.94
CA GLU A 45 6.35 -0.56 -1.17
C GLU A 45 5.92 0.78 -1.79
N ALA A 46 6.44 1.89 -1.28
CA ALA A 46 6.20 3.22 -1.83
C ALA A 46 6.67 3.34 -3.29
N ALA A 47 7.87 2.82 -3.60
CA ALA A 47 8.39 2.80 -4.97
C ALA A 47 7.53 1.92 -5.91
N ALA A 48 7.02 0.80 -5.42
CA ALA A 48 6.13 -0.08 -6.19
C ALA A 48 4.78 0.58 -6.49
N ILE A 49 4.23 1.37 -5.56
CA ILE A 49 3.01 2.15 -5.77
C ILE A 49 3.25 3.29 -6.77
N CYS A 50 4.32 4.06 -6.58
CA CYS A 50 4.64 5.21 -7.43
C CYS A 50 4.97 4.80 -8.88
N SER A 51 5.61 3.65 -9.10
CA SER A 51 6.02 3.21 -10.45
C SER A 51 4.87 2.67 -11.30
N LYS A 52 3.76 2.23 -10.69
CA LYS A 52 2.65 1.55 -11.40
C LYS A 52 1.36 2.35 -11.50
N GLY A 53 1.25 3.49 -10.81
CA GLY A 53 0.07 4.36 -10.88
C GLY A 53 -1.23 3.58 -10.59
N GLY A 54 -2.26 3.75 -11.43
CA GLY A 54 -3.54 3.01 -11.32
C GLY A 54 -3.38 1.48 -11.31
N ALA A 55 -2.38 0.93 -12.01
CA ALA A 55 -2.14 -0.51 -12.08
C ALA A 55 -1.55 -1.09 -10.79
N ALA A 56 -1.08 -0.25 -9.85
CA ALA A 56 -0.71 -0.70 -8.52
C ALA A 56 -1.93 -1.05 -7.64
N TRP A 57 -3.15 -0.79 -8.14
CA TRP A 57 -4.41 -0.90 -7.42
C TRP A 57 -5.42 -1.86 -8.08
N ASN A 58 -4.99 -2.63 -9.11
CA ASN A 58 -5.79 -3.69 -9.74
C ASN A 58 -5.48 -5.07 -9.14
#